data_AF-A0AAV2ERA0-F1
#
_entry.id   AF-A0AAV2ERA0-F1
#
_cell.length_a   1.000
_cell.length_b   1.000
_cell.length_c   1.000
_cell.angle_alpha   90.00
_cell.angle_beta   90.00
_cell.angle_gamma   90.00
#
_symmetry.space_group_name_H-M   'P 1'
#
loop_
_entity.id
_entity.type
_entity.pdbx_description
1 polymer ?
#
loop_
_entity_poly.entity_id
_entity_poly.type
_entity_poly.pdbx_seq_one_letter_code
_entity_poly.pdbx_strand_id
1 'polypeptide(L)'
;MESKSYIPPPYYAQANGQAEASNKVVKEILSKMIEDNPRKCHEHLSEALWAYRMSPRSSTKVTPFALTYGHEAFLPVEVTDKSLRYMRQHELTSSEYYESMMLELCDLDEVQLKALDNIRVQKEKVSRAYNKRVKRKSFEEEELV
;
A
#
# COMPACT_ATOMS: atom_id res chain seq x y z
N MET A 1 22.85 12.14 -5.73
CA MET A 1 22.36 11.06 -4.84
C MET A 1 22.63 9.74 -5.54
N GLU A 2 23.67 9.01 -5.11
CA GLU A 2 23.90 7.66 -5.61
C GLU A 2 22.92 6.72 -4.90
N SER A 3 22.01 6.11 -5.67
CA SER A 3 21.13 5.06 -5.16
C SER A 3 21.96 3.80 -4.91
N LYS A 4 22.23 3.47 -3.65
CA LYS A 4 22.81 2.16 -3.30
C LYS A 4 21.79 1.06 -3.63
N SER A 5 22.03 0.32 -4.71
CA SER A 5 21.24 -0.85 -5.08
C SER A 5 21.59 -2.01 -4.14
N TYR A 6 20.68 -2.38 -3.25
CA TYR A 6 20.80 -3.60 -2.44
C TYR A 6 20.20 -4.77 -3.20
N ILE A 7 21.05 -5.72 -3.62
CA ILE A 7 20.63 -6.97 -4.25
C ILE A 7 20.70 -8.06 -3.17
N PRO A 8 19.56 -8.59 -2.69
CA PRO A 8 19.58 -9.69 -1.74
C PRO A 8 20.21 -10.94 -2.38
N PRO A 9 20.89 -11.80 -1.60
CA PRO A 9 21.46 -13.04 -2.12
C PRO A 9 20.38 -13.92 -2.78
N PRO A 10 20.74 -14.71 -3.81
CA PRO A 10 19.80 -15.63 -4.44
C PRO A 10 19.17 -16.51 -3.35
N TYR A 11 17.84 -16.64 -3.38
CA TYR A 11 17.02 -17.40 -2.43
C TYR A 11 16.70 -16.74 -1.07
N TYR A 12 17.02 -15.47 -0.84
CA TYR A 12 16.58 -14.75 0.37
C TYR A 12 15.22 -14.04 0.19
N ALA A 13 14.16 -14.83 -0.04
CA ALA A 13 12.78 -14.32 -0.25
C ALA A 13 12.26 -13.50 0.96
N GLN A 14 12.76 -13.78 2.16
CA GLN A 14 12.28 -13.15 3.39
C GLN A 14 12.61 -11.64 3.49
N ALA A 15 13.66 -11.15 2.82
CA ALA A 15 13.95 -9.71 2.78
C ALA A 15 12.96 -8.92 1.92
N ASN A 16 12.32 -9.54 0.91
CA ASN A 16 11.50 -8.83 -0.07
C ASN A 16 9.98 -9.06 0.11
N GLY A 17 9.57 -9.69 1.22
CA GLY A 17 8.19 -10.12 1.42
C GLY A 17 7.14 -8.99 1.36
N GLN A 18 7.49 -7.75 1.73
CA GLN A 18 6.57 -6.62 1.63
C GLN A 18 6.32 -6.19 0.17
N ALA A 19 7.37 -6.17 -0.65
CA ALA A 19 7.23 -5.88 -2.07
C ALA A 19 6.49 -7.01 -2.78
N GLU A 20 6.78 -8.27 -2.44
CA GLU A 20 6.07 -9.45 -2.96
C GLU A 20 4.58 -9.40 -2.62
N ALA A 21 4.21 -9.07 -1.38
CA ALA A 21 2.81 -8.93 -0.96
C ALA A 21 2.10 -7.80 -1.71
N SER A 22 2.77 -6.66 -1.91
CA SER A 22 2.21 -5.53 -2.67
C SER A 22 2.03 -5.89 -4.15
N ASN A 23 3.05 -6.51 -4.75
CA ASN A 23 3.01 -6.98 -6.13
C ASN A 23 1.92 -8.03 -6.35
N LYS A 24 1.65 -8.89 -5.36
CA LYS A 24 0.56 -9.86 -5.44
C LYS A 24 -0.79 -9.18 -5.59
N VAL A 25 -1.07 -8.14 -4.80
CA VAL A 25 -2.34 -7.39 -4.89
C VAL A 25 -2.48 -6.69 -6.23
N VAL A 26 -1.41 -6.03 -6.72
CA VAL A 26 -1.43 -5.37 -8.04
C VAL A 26 -1.68 -6.39 -9.15
N LYS A 27 -1.04 -7.55 -9.08
CA LYS A 27 -1.29 -8.67 -10.02
C LYS A 27 -2.74 -9.14 -9.96
N GLU A 28 -3.32 -9.30 -8.78
CA GLU A 28 -4.73 -9.72 -8.63
C GLU A 28 -5.71 -8.70 -9.24
N ILE A 29 -5.46 -7.41 -9.07
CA ILE A 29 -6.27 -6.35 -9.70
C ILE A 29 -6.13 -6.43 -11.22
N LEU A 30 -4.90 -6.50 -11.71
CA LEU A 30 -4.60 -6.54 -13.14
C LEU A 30 -5.19 -7.79 -13.81
N SER A 31 -5.06 -8.97 -13.17
CA SER A 31 -5.63 -10.23 -13.68
C SER A 31 -7.14 -10.15 -13.89
N LYS A 32 -7.86 -9.42 -13.05
CA LYS A 32 -9.31 -9.20 -13.21
C LYS A 32 -9.63 -8.23 -14.36
N MET A 33 -8.79 -7.23 -14.58
CA MET A 33 -8.99 -6.25 -15.67
C MET A 33 -8.68 -6.85 -17.05
N ILE A 34 -7.76 -7.82 -17.13
CA ILE A 34 -7.33 -8.43 -18.39
C ILE A 34 -8.01 -9.77 -18.69
N GLU A 35 -9.02 -10.16 -17.91
CA GLU A 35 -9.72 -11.44 -18.04
C GLU A 35 -10.22 -11.65 -19.49
N ASP A 36 -10.75 -10.60 -20.10
CA ASP A 36 -11.26 -10.62 -21.48
C ASP A 36 -10.15 -10.49 -22.55
N ASN A 37 -9.01 -9.86 -22.23
CA ASN A 37 -7.92 -9.67 -23.18
C ASN A 37 -6.53 -9.56 -22.51
N PRO A 38 -5.84 -10.70 -22.28
CA PRO A 38 -4.53 -10.74 -21.64
C PRO A 38 -3.44 -9.92 -22.33
N ARG A 39 -3.56 -9.66 -23.65
CA ARG A 39 -2.57 -8.91 -24.42
C ARG A 39 -2.57 -7.41 -24.12
N LYS A 40 -3.65 -6.90 -23.50
CA LYS A 40 -3.83 -5.47 -23.15
C LYS A 40 -3.34 -5.11 -21.75
N CYS A 41 -2.56 -5.97 -21.11
CA CYS A 41 -2.00 -5.73 -19.78
C CYS A 41 -1.32 -4.35 -19.61
N HIS A 42 -0.59 -3.88 -20.64
CA HIS A 42 0.07 -2.58 -20.62
C HIS A 42 -0.91 -1.39 -20.61
N GLU A 43 -2.12 -1.55 -21.18
CA GLU A 43 -3.16 -0.52 -21.20
C GLU A 43 -3.77 -0.33 -19.80
N HIS A 44 -3.93 -1.41 -19.02
CA HIS A 44 -4.59 -1.40 -17.71
C HIS A 44 -3.65 -1.27 -16.51
N LEU A 45 -2.34 -1.28 -16.71
CA LEU A 45 -1.37 -1.21 -15.61
C LEU A 45 -1.51 0.08 -14.80
N SER A 46 -1.70 1.21 -15.47
CA SER A 46 -1.91 2.52 -14.81
C SER A 46 -3.17 2.52 -13.95
N GLU A 47 -4.26 1.97 -14.47
CA GLU A 47 -5.55 1.84 -13.78
C GLU A 47 -5.45 0.91 -12.57
N ALA A 48 -4.77 -0.24 -12.72
CA ALA A 48 -4.54 -1.17 -11.63
C ALA A 48 -3.71 -0.55 -10.49
N LEU A 49 -2.67 0.21 -10.84
CA LEU A 49 -1.87 0.96 -9.87
C LEU A 49 -2.67 2.07 -9.21
N TRP A 50 -3.53 2.77 -9.95
CA TRP A 50 -4.42 3.79 -9.41
C TRP A 50 -5.40 3.20 -8.39
N ALA A 51 -6.07 2.11 -8.75
CA ALA A 51 -6.98 1.38 -7.86
C ALA A 51 -6.27 0.91 -6.59
N TYR A 52 -5.03 0.41 -6.71
CA TYR A 52 -4.21 0.02 -5.56
C TYR A 52 -3.91 1.20 -4.63
N ARG A 53 -3.53 2.35 -5.19
CA ARG A 53 -3.17 3.57 -4.43
C ARG A 53 -4.37 4.22 -3.74
N MET A 54 -5.55 4.13 -4.35
CA MET A 54 -6.80 4.74 -3.85
C MET A 54 -7.60 3.86 -2.89
N SER A 55 -7.25 2.58 -2.76
CA SER A 55 -7.98 1.65 -1.89
C SER A 55 -7.31 1.53 -0.51
N PRO A 56 -8.04 1.73 0.61
CA PRO A 56 -7.48 1.54 1.93
C PRO A 56 -6.96 0.11 2.12
N ARG A 57 -5.74 -0.04 2.64
CA ARG A 57 -5.21 -1.37 2.90
C ARG A 57 -5.77 -1.94 4.20
N SER A 58 -6.10 -3.23 4.20
CA SER A 58 -6.57 -3.90 5.41
C SER A 58 -5.58 -3.84 6.57
N SER A 59 -4.28 -3.77 6.26
CA SER A 59 -3.18 -3.72 7.23
C SER A 59 -2.96 -2.35 7.86
N THR A 60 -3.18 -1.25 7.13
CA THR A 60 -2.95 0.12 7.61
C THR A 60 -4.24 0.87 7.90
N LYS A 61 -5.35 0.47 7.27
CA LYS A 61 -6.65 1.16 7.22
C LYS A 61 -6.64 2.52 6.51
N VAL A 62 -5.53 2.84 5.85
CA VAL A 62 -5.29 4.10 5.13
C VAL A 62 -4.92 3.77 3.68
N THR A 63 -5.23 4.66 2.75
CA THR A 63 -4.82 4.51 1.34
C THR A 63 -3.30 4.69 1.20
N PRO A 64 -2.62 3.94 0.32
CA PRO A 64 -1.20 4.18 0.03
C PRO A 64 -0.91 5.61 -0.46
N PHE A 65 -1.86 6.23 -1.16
CA PHE A 65 -1.74 7.61 -1.62
C PHE A 65 -1.65 8.59 -0.44
N ALA A 66 -2.59 8.51 0.51
CA ALA A 66 -2.59 9.40 1.69
C ALA A 66 -1.35 9.24 2.56
N LEU A 67 -0.82 8.01 2.70
CA LEU A 67 0.44 7.80 3.43
C LEU A 67 1.66 8.46 2.75
N THR A 68 1.63 8.65 1.43
CA THR A 68 2.74 9.20 0.65
C THR A 68 2.66 10.71 0.51
N TYR A 69 1.46 11.23 0.24
CA TYR A 69 1.23 12.64 -0.09
C TYR A 69 0.50 13.42 1.01
N GLY A 70 0.08 12.75 2.07
CA GLY A 70 -0.52 13.38 3.24
C GLY A 70 -2.00 13.69 3.17
N HIS A 71 -2.63 13.46 2.02
CA HIS A 71 -4.05 13.70 1.81
C HIS A 71 -4.64 12.63 0.88
N GLU A 72 -5.95 12.42 0.93
CA GLU A 72 -6.61 11.49 0.01
C GLU A 72 -6.65 12.07 -1.40
N ALA A 73 -6.45 11.26 -2.44
CA ALA A 73 -6.65 11.74 -3.81
C ALA A 73 -8.16 11.85 -4.13
N PHE A 74 -8.49 12.52 -5.24
CA PHE A 74 -9.83 12.47 -5.79
C PHE A 74 -10.08 11.14 -6.49
N LEU A 75 -11.23 10.52 -6.22
CA LEU A 75 -11.68 9.37 -6.98
C LEU A 75 -12.22 9.82 -8.35
N PRO A 76 -12.08 9.01 -9.42
CA PRO A 76 -12.65 9.35 -10.73
C PRO A 76 -14.15 9.64 -10.69
N VAL A 77 -14.90 8.93 -9.84
CA VAL A 77 -16.33 9.16 -9.63
C VAL A 77 -16.61 10.52 -8.98
N GLU A 78 -15.75 11.00 -8.08
CA GLU A 78 -15.90 12.32 -7.46
C GLU A 78 -15.75 13.45 -8.47
N VAL A 79 -14.86 13.28 -9.44
CA VAL A 79 -14.68 14.25 -10.53
C VAL A 79 -15.85 14.19 -11.51
N THR A 80 -16.30 12.97 -11.85
CA THR A 80 -17.39 12.75 -12.81
C THR A 80 -18.72 13.29 -12.29
N ASP A 81 -19.05 12.98 -11.03
CA ASP A 81 -20.30 13.39 -10.38
C ASP A 81 -20.21 14.77 -9.74
N LYS A 82 -19.04 15.43 -9.81
CA LYS A 82 -18.73 16.70 -9.13
C LYS A 82 -19.13 16.63 -7.65
N SER A 83 -18.50 15.73 -6.92
CA SER A 83 -18.77 15.56 -5.48
C SER A 83 -18.62 16.89 -4.74
N LEU A 84 -19.28 17.01 -3.58
CA LEU A 84 -19.16 18.21 -2.73
C LEU A 84 -17.71 18.57 -2.41
N ARG A 85 -16.86 17.54 -2.21
CA ARG A 85 -15.43 17.71 -1.98
C ARG A 85 -14.74 18.34 -3.20
N TYR A 86 -15.02 17.82 -4.39
CA TYR A 86 -14.48 18.32 -5.65
C TYR A 86 -14.91 19.77 -5.92
N MET A 87 -16.20 20.07 -5.78
CA MET A 87 -16.73 21.43 -5.99
C MET A 87 -16.13 22.43 -5.00
N ARG A 88 -16.09 22.11 -3.71
CA ARG A 88 -15.51 22.98 -2.69
C ARG A 88 -14.05 23.30 -3.00
N GLN A 89 -13.25 22.30 -3.36
CA GLN A 89 -11.85 22.54 -3.70
C GLN A 89 -11.68 23.43 -4.94
N HIS A 90 -12.60 23.32 -5.92
CA HIS A 90 -12.61 24.17 -7.10
C HIS A 90 -13.02 25.62 -6.83
N GLU A 91 -13.70 25.90 -5.71
CA GLU A 91 -14.08 27.24 -5.27
C GLU A 91 -12.99 27.94 -4.46
N LEU A 92 -11.99 27.20 -3.96
CA LEU A 92 -10.89 27.77 -3.18
C LEU A 92 -9.93 28.57 -4.06
N THR A 93 -9.48 29.70 -3.53
CA THR A 93 -8.29 30.37 -4.06
C THR A 93 -7.05 29.51 -3.82
N SER A 94 -5.98 29.75 -4.58
CA SER A 94 -4.73 29.02 -4.38
C SER A 94 -4.21 29.11 -2.93
N SER A 95 -4.36 30.27 -2.28
CA SER A 95 -3.92 30.48 -0.90
C SER A 95 -4.70 29.61 0.09
N GLU A 96 -6.03 29.61 -0.03
CA GLU A 96 -6.90 28.80 0.84
C GLU A 96 -6.70 27.31 0.61
N TYR A 97 -6.44 26.89 -0.63
CA TYR A 97 -6.07 25.51 -0.94
C TYR A 97 -4.77 25.09 -0.25
N TYR A 98 -3.72 25.93 -0.32
CA TYR A 98 -2.46 25.64 0.37
C TYR A 98 -2.64 25.57 1.89
N GLU A 99 -3.43 26.47 2.48
CA GLU A 99 -3.71 26.46 3.92
C GLU A 99 -4.45 25.18 4.34
N SER A 100 -5.50 24.79 3.59
CA SER A 100 -6.21 23.53 3.82
C SER A 100 -5.29 22.31 3.70
N MET A 101 -4.42 22.28 2.68
CA MET A 101 -3.46 21.20 2.48
C MET A 101 -2.44 21.13 3.63
N MET A 102 -1.96 22.27 4.14
CA MET A 102 -1.04 22.29 5.27
C MET A 102 -1.69 21.74 6.54
N LEU A 103 -2.97 22.06 6.78
CA LEU A 103 -3.71 21.51 7.91
C LEU A 103 -3.82 19.99 7.82
N GLU A 104 -4.18 19.44 6.66
CA GLU A 104 -4.23 17.99 6.44
C GLU A 104 -2.86 17.32 6.65
N LEU A 105 -1.77 17.99 6.25
CA LEU A 105 -0.42 17.51 6.49
C LEU A 105 -0.02 17.54 7.98
N CYS A 106 -0.54 18.48 8.78
CA CYS A 106 -0.31 18.48 10.22
C CYS A 106 -0.90 17.23 10.89
N ASP A 107 -2.05 16.75 10.40
CA ASP A 107 -2.69 15.53 10.91
C ASP A 107 -2.06 14.24 10.37
N LEU A 108 -1.18 14.34 9.36
CA LEU A 108 -0.55 13.19 8.72
C LEU A 108 0.25 12.33 9.70
N ASP A 109 0.98 12.94 10.63
CA ASP A 109 1.79 12.22 11.61
C ASP A 109 0.93 11.29 12.46
N GLU A 110 -0.26 11.74 12.88
CA GLU A 110 -1.21 10.91 13.62
C GLU A 110 -1.69 9.72 12.77
N VAL A 111 -2.03 9.99 11.51
CA VAL A 111 -2.46 8.95 10.56
C VAL A 111 -1.36 7.91 10.33
N GLN A 112 -0.11 8.35 10.16
CA GLN A 112 1.04 7.47 9.97
C GLN A 112 1.35 6.65 11.22
N LEU A 113 1.32 7.26 12.42
CA LEU A 113 1.50 6.54 13.68
C LEU A 113 0.44 5.45 13.86
N LYS A 114 -0.83 5.78 13.60
CA LYS A 114 -1.92 4.81 13.65
C LYS A 114 -1.76 3.68 12.62
N ALA A 115 -1.30 3.99 11.41
CA ALA A 115 -1.00 2.99 10.40
C ALA A 115 0.15 2.05 10.83
N LEU A 116 1.19 2.59 11.48
CA LEU A 116 2.30 1.81 12.04
C LEU A 116 1.83 0.86 13.16
N ASP A 117 0.98 1.34 14.07
CA ASP A 117 0.39 0.51 15.12
C ASP A 117 -0.45 -0.62 14.52
N ASN A 118 -1.27 -0.32 13.51
CA ASN A 118 -2.03 -1.34 12.80
C ASN A 118 -1.12 -2.40 12.16
N ILE A 119 -0.03 -1.98 11.50
CA ILE A 119 0.97 -2.91 10.93
C ILE A 119 1.58 -3.78 12.03
N ARG A 120 1.94 -3.21 13.18
CA ARG A 120 2.52 -3.95 14.31
C ARG A 120 1.56 -5.03 14.79
N VAL A 121 0.29 -4.67 15.05
CA VAL A 121 -0.74 -5.61 15.49
C VAL A 121 -0.95 -6.73 14.45
N GLN A 122 -0.94 -6.40 13.16
CA GLN A 122 -1.08 -7.41 12.10
C GLN A 122 0.13 -8.35 12.03
N LYS A 123 1.35 -7.83 12.11
CA LYS A 123 2.58 -8.65 12.15
C LYS A 123 2.57 -9.61 13.33
N GLU A 124 2.13 -9.15 14.50
CA GLU A 124 1.98 -10.01 15.67
C GLU A 124 0.95 -11.13 15.44
N LYS A 125 -0.21 -10.81 14.85
CA LYS A 125 -1.24 -11.83 14.53
C LYS A 125 -0.70 -12.87 13.55
N VAL A 126 -0.01 -12.44 12.49
CA VAL A 126 0.60 -13.34 11.50
C VAL A 126 1.67 -14.23 12.16
N SER A 127 2.53 -13.65 12.99
CA SER A 127 3.56 -14.39 13.73
C SER A 127 2.97 -15.44 14.67
N ARG A 128 1.94 -15.08 15.46
CA ARG A 128 1.23 -16.03 16.33
C ARG A 128 0.59 -17.17 15.54
N ALA A 129 -0.05 -16.86 14.40
CA ALA A 129 -0.67 -17.87 13.54
C ALA A 129 0.37 -18.81 12.91
N TYR A 130 1.51 -18.29 12.48
CA TYR A 130 2.63 -19.07 11.96
C TYR A 130 3.22 -19.98 13.03
N ASN A 131 3.58 -19.41 14.19
CA ASN A 131 4.19 -20.15 15.31
C ASN A 131 3.29 -21.27 15.83
N LYS A 132 1.95 -21.11 15.77
CA LYS A 132 1.00 -22.19 16.13
C LYS A 132 1.06 -23.40 15.18
N ARG A 133 1.46 -23.19 13.92
CA ARG A 133 1.49 -24.23 12.87
C ARG A 133 2.86 -24.89 12.71
N VAL A 134 3.92 -24.22 13.15
CA VAL A 134 5.28 -24.75 13.09
C VAL A 134 5.46 -25.85 14.15
N LYS A 135 5.71 -27.08 13.72
CA LYS A 135 6.24 -28.12 14.60
C LYS A 135 7.68 -27.77 14.92
N ARG A 136 8.04 -27.67 16.20
CA ARG A 136 9.44 -27.52 16.61
C ARG A 136 10.19 -28.77 16.14
N LYS A 137 11.11 -28.62 15.19
CA LYS A 137 12.16 -29.61 14.96
C LYS A 137 13.26 -29.33 15.98
N SER A 138 13.49 -30.28 16.87
CA SER A 138 14.75 -30.36 17.63
C SER A 138 15.80 -30.96 16.70
N PHE A 139 16.92 -30.28 16.57
CA PHE A 139 18.10 -30.81 15.89
C PHE A 139 19.06 -31.27 16.97
N GLU A 140 19.55 -32.50 16.87
CA GLU A 140 20.66 -32.99 17.70
C GLU A 140 21.97 -32.37 17.20
N GLU A 141 22.99 -32.28 18.08
CA GLU A 141 24.25 -31.57 17.83
C GLU A 141 25.07 -32.13 16.63
N GLU A 142 24.62 -33.24 16.03
CA GLU A 142 25.24 -33.91 14.88
C GLU A 142 24.40 -33.83 13.58
N GLU A 143 23.21 -33.21 13.60
CA GLU A 143 22.39 -33.00 12.40
C GLU A 143 22.83 -31.70 11.70
N LEU A 144 23.86 -31.80 10.85
CA LEU A 144 24.35 -30.67 10.05
C LEU A 144 23.29 -30.21 9.01
N VAL A 145 23.07 -28.89 8.98
CA VAL A 145 22.25 -28.15 8.00
C VAL A 145 23.00 -27.97 6.68
#